data_AF-A0A7D7Q493-F1
#
_entry.id   AF-A0A7D7Q493-F1
#
_cell.length_a   1.000
_cell.length_b   1.000
_cell.length_c   1.000
_cell.angle_alpha   90.00
_cell.angle_beta   90.00
_cell.angle_gamma   90.00
#
_symmetry.space_group_name_H-M   'P 1'
#
loop_
_entity.id
_entity.type
_entity.pdbx_description
1 polymer ?
#
loop_
_entity_poly.entity_id
_entity_poly.type
_entity_poly.pdbx_seq_one_letter_code
_entity_poly.pdbx_strand_id
1 'polypeptide(L)' 'MNEVVLFENKDFGNIRVLGDHLKPMFVAKDVAEALGYKDTISAIKQFCNGVVKHHPISDSLV' A
#
# COMPACT_ATOMS: atom_id res chain seq x y z
N MET A 1 -1.77 -15.88 13.06
CA MET A 1 -0.86 -14.72 12.93
C MET A 1 -0.55 -14.58 11.46
N ASN A 2 -0.87 -13.46 10.82
CA ASN A 2 -0.48 -13.25 9.43
C ASN A 2 0.99 -12.82 9.43
N GLU A 3 1.85 -13.68 8.89
CA GLU A 3 3.27 -13.37 8.72
C GLU A 3 3.43 -12.36 7.58
N VAL A 4 4.25 -11.33 7.83
CA VAL A 4 4.64 -10.37 6.80
C VAL A 4 5.98 -10.82 6.26
N VAL A 5 6.03 -11.18 4.99
CA VAL A 5 7.26 -11.54 4.29
C VAL A 5 7.73 -10.37 3.43
N LEU A 6 9.05 -10.21 3.30
CA LEU A 6 9.64 -9.23 2.42
C LEU A 6 9.87 -9.85 1.03
N PHE A 7 9.38 -9.18 -0.01
CA PHE A 7 9.73 -9.49 -1.39
C PHE A 7 10.78 -8.49 -1.86
N GLU A 8 12.02 -8.95 -2.03
CA GLU A 8 13.13 -8.13 -2.49
C GLU A 8 13.29 -8.25 -4.01
N ASN A 9 13.37 -7.12 -4.69
CA ASN A 9 13.62 -7.06 -6.12
C ASN A 9 14.58 -5.92 -6.45
N LYS A 10 15.50 -6.14 -7.39
CA LYS A 10 16.52 -5.15 -7.74
C LYS A 10 15.95 -3.89 -8.40
N ASP A 11 14.88 -4.05 -9.17
CA ASP A 11 14.25 -2.97 -9.92
C ASP A 11 13.10 -2.31 -9.14
N PHE A 12 12.35 -3.11 -8.36
CA PHE A 12 11.18 -2.65 -7.61
C PHE A 12 11.44 -2.38 -6.12
N GLY A 13 12.63 -2.69 -5.62
CA GLY A 13 12.97 -2.59 -4.21
C GLY A 13 12.26 -3.63 -3.35
N ASN A 14 11.96 -3.24 -2.11
CA ASN A 14 11.42 -4.14 -1.10
C ASN A 14 9.92 -3.92 -0.93
N ILE A 15 9.12 -4.95 -1.22
CA ILE A 15 7.67 -4.91 -1.12
C ILE A 15 7.21 -5.83 0.00
N ARG A 16 6.40 -5.33 0.92
CA ARG A 16 5.82 -6.16 1.99
C ARG A 16 4.63 -6.96 1.45
N VAL A 17 4.62 -8.25 1.80
CA VAL A 17 3.59 -9.20 1.39
C VAL A 17 3.02 -9.90 2.61
N LEU A 18 1.72 -10.07 2.65
CA LEU A 18 0.98 -10.81 3.66
C LEU A 18 0.27 -12.01 3.04
N GLY A 19 -0.04 -13.01 3.85
CA GLY A 19 -0.88 -14.14 3.45
C GLY A 19 -0.08 -15.33 2.91
N ASP A 20 -0.82 -16.35 2.45
CA ASP A 20 -0.23 -17.61 2.00
C ASP A 20 0.27 -17.54 0.55
N HIS A 21 1.12 -18.50 0.16
CA HIS A 21 1.63 -18.65 -1.22
C HIS A 21 0.54 -18.73 -2.29
N LEU A 22 -0.66 -19.23 -1.94
CA LEU A 22 -1.81 -19.34 -2.83
C LEU A 22 -2.50 -17.99 -3.07
N LYS A 23 -2.39 -17.06 -2.13
CA LYS A 23 -3.06 -15.76 -2.20
C LYS A 23 -2.23 -14.67 -1.52
N PRO A 24 -1.08 -14.29 -2.11
CA PRO A 24 -0.26 -13.22 -1.58
C PRO A 24 -1.00 -11.87 -1.68
N MET A 25 -0.92 -11.09 -0.62
CA MET A 25 -1.46 -9.74 -0.52
C MET A 25 -0.32 -8.74 -0.41
N PHE A 26 -0.14 -7.92 -1.44
CA PHE A 26 0.92 -6.91 -1.46
C PHE A 26 0.45 -5.60 -0.80
N VAL A 27 1.34 -4.94 -0.07
CA VAL A 27 1.06 -3.61 0.47
C VAL A 27 1.02 -2.59 -0.68
N ALA A 28 -0.17 -2.02 -0.92
CA ALA A 28 -0.41 -1.15 -2.08
C ALA A 28 0.47 0.12 -2.11
N LYS A 29 0.90 0.62 -0.95
CA LYS A 29 1.83 1.76 -0.86
C LYS A 29 3.20 1.40 -1.45
N ASP A 30 3.78 0.28 -1.01
CA ASP A 30 5.10 -0.17 -1.47
C ASP A 30 5.08 -0.43 -2.98
N VAL A 31 3.98 -1.01 -3.48
CA VAL A 31 3.78 -1.21 -4.93
C VAL A 31 3.69 0.14 -5.68
N ALA A 32 2.96 1.12 -5.14
CA ALA A 32 2.85 2.42 -5.78
C ALA A 32 4.19 3.19 -5.81
N GLU A 33 5.00 3.07 -4.75
CA GLU A 33 6.36 3.65 -4.71
C GLU A 33 7.29 2.94 -5.70
N ALA A 34 7.25 1.60 -5.75
CA ALA A 34 8.03 0.79 -6.68
C ALA A 34 7.70 1.08 -8.15
N LEU A 35 6.43 1.40 -8.45
CA LEU A 35 5.98 1.78 -9.80
C LEU A 35 6.27 3.25 -10.15
N GLY A 36 6.80 4.05 -9.21
CA GLY A 36 7.17 5.44 -9.45
C GLY A 36 5.99 6.41 -9.48
N TYR A 37 4.86 6.09 -8.84
CA TYR A 37 3.76 7.04 -8.73
C TYR A 37 4.17 8.23 -7.86
N LYS A 38 4.04 9.44 -8.41
CA LYS A 38 4.26 10.69 -7.66
C LYS A 38 3.33 10.80 -6.45
N ASP A 39 2.06 10.46 -6.64
CA ASP A 39 1.01 10.51 -5.61
C ASP A 39 0.48 9.10 -5.35
N THR A 40 1.15 8.38 -4.46
CA THR A 40 0.80 7.01 -4.08
C THR A 40 -0.64 6.89 -3.60
N ILE A 41 -1.16 7.85 -2.84
CA ILE A 41 -2.54 7.89 -2.35
C ILE A 41 -3.54 7.91 -3.50
N SER A 42 -3.29 8.71 -4.54
CA SER A 42 -4.15 8.82 -5.71
C SER A 42 -4.15 7.53 -6.53
N ALA A 43 -2.98 6.91 -6.71
CA ALA A 43 -2.86 5.61 -7.36
C ALA A 43 -3.66 4.54 -6.61
N ILE A 44 -3.47 4.42 -5.29
CA ILE A 44 -4.21 3.44 -4.48
C ILE A 44 -5.72 3.71 -4.55
N LYS A 45 -6.18 4.96 -4.52
CA LYS A 45 -7.60 5.30 -4.68
C LYS A 45 -8.19 4.89 -6.05
N GLN A 46 -7.38 4.90 -7.11
CA GLN A 46 -7.82 4.53 -8.46
C GLN A 46 -7.90 3.00 -8.63
N PHE A 47 -6.97 2.25 -8.05
CA PHE A 47 -6.83 0.81 -8.29
C PHE A 47 -7.38 -0.06 -7.15
N CYS A 48 -7.49 0.46 -5.93
CA CYS A 48 -7.99 -0.26 -4.77
C CYS A 48 -9.36 0.29 -4.34
N ASN A 49 -10.40 -0.54 -4.49
CA ASN A 49 -11.72 -0.24 -3.94
C ASN A 49 -11.73 -0.45 -2.42
N GLY A 50 -12.36 0.47 -1.69
CA GLY A 50 -12.52 0.34 -0.23
C GLY A 50 -11.32 0.80 0.60
N VAL A 51 -10.41 1.61 0.05
CA VAL A 51 -9.41 2.30 0.88
C VAL A 51 -10.11 3.03 2.02
N VAL A 52 -9.62 2.78 3.24
CA VAL A 52 -10.10 3.45 4.44
C VAL A 52 -9.86 4.95 4.28
N LYS A 53 -10.93 5.69 4.03
CA LYS A 53 -10.91 7.16 3.99
C LYS A 53 -10.86 7.66 5.43
N HIS A 54 -9.67 7.68 6.03
CA HIS A 54 -9.43 8.52 7.19
C HIS A 54 -9.38 9.97 6.70
N HIS A 55 -10.54 10.62 6.61
CA HIS A 55 -10.53 12.07 6.60
C HIS A 55 -10.09 12.51 8.01
N PRO A 56 -9.01 13.29 8.15
CA PRO A 56 -8.77 13.96 9.42
C PRO A 56 -10.01 14.78 9.75
N ILE A 57 -10.49 14.68 10.99
CA ILE A 57 -11.50 15.60 11.50
C ILE A 57 -10.81 16.97 11.46
N SER A 58 -11.31 17.88 10.63
CA SER A 58 -10.89 19.28 10.68
C SER A 58 -11.48 19.85 11.97
N ASP A 59 -10.75 19.71 13.07
CA ASP A 59 -11.13 20.30 14.34
C ASP A 59 -10.85 21.80 14.24
N SER A 60 -11.91 22.61 14.27
CA SER A 60 -11.84 24.07 14.15
C SER A 60 -11.36 24.74 15.44
N LEU A 61 -10.27 24.24 16.04
CA LEU A 61 -9.62 24.94 17.15
C LEU A 61 -8.60 25.93 16.59
N VAL A 62 -9.12 27.00 16.00
CA VAL A 62 -8.38 28.24 15.72
C VAL A 62 -9.21 29.40 16.20
#